data_AF-A0AA37EKC3-F1
#
_entry.id   AF-A0AA37EKC3-F1
#
_cell.length_a   1.000
_cell.length_b   1.000
_cell.length_c   1.000
_cell.angle_alpha   90.00
_cell.angle_beta   90.00
_cell.angle_gamma   90.00
#
_symmetry.space_group_name_H-M   'P 1'
#
loop_
_entity.id
_entity.type
_entity.pdbx_description
1 polymer ?
#
loop_
_entity_poly.entity_id
_entity_poly.type
_entity_poly.pdbx_seq_one_letter_code
_entity_poly.pdbx_strand_id
1 'polypeptide(L)'
;MRLILNFEKEILNMKTVEEVLQKYTLGEAGKDETNDGLKELGSPLRLNPDRNVITPEELAETRVGETPAEANGWGILDHGVGSLEKVHVVNGRTVDVDMGHEAAYVYIAGRKYRLRSDVLTEED
;
A
#
# COMPACT_ATOMS: atom_id res chain seq x y z
N MET A 1 6.82 48.81 -2.52
CA MET A 1 5.61 48.50 -1.72
C MET A 1 4.73 47.43 -2.39
N ARG A 2 4.26 47.61 -3.64
CA ARG A 2 3.41 46.62 -4.34
C ARG A 2 4.10 45.27 -4.62
N LEU A 3 5.41 45.26 -4.86
CA LEU A 3 6.20 44.03 -5.09
C LEU A 3 6.35 43.19 -3.80
N ILE A 4 6.56 43.84 -2.65
CA ILE A 4 6.74 43.21 -1.34
C ILE A 4 5.41 42.57 -0.88
N LEU A 5 4.31 43.29 -1.04
CA LEU A 5 2.96 42.80 -0.74
C LEU A 5 2.57 41.57 -1.59
N ASN A 6 3.03 41.49 -2.84
CA ASN A 6 2.78 40.33 -3.70
C ASN A 6 3.62 39.12 -3.26
N PHE A 7 4.88 39.34 -2.89
CA PHE A 7 5.76 38.28 -2.42
C PHE A 7 5.32 37.71 -1.06
N GLU A 8 4.89 38.57 -0.13
CA GLU A 8 4.31 38.14 1.15
C GLU A 8 3.01 37.36 0.96
N LYS A 9 2.16 37.76 -0.01
CA LYS A 9 0.98 36.98 -0.39
C LYS A 9 1.34 35.62 -0.97
N GLU A 10 2.35 35.52 -1.82
CA GLU A 10 2.80 34.24 -2.38
C GLU A 10 3.35 33.30 -1.29
N ILE A 11 4.09 33.83 -0.31
CA ILE A 11 4.60 33.06 0.84
C ILE A 11 3.45 32.57 1.72
N LEU A 12 2.45 33.40 2.01
CA LEU A 12 1.28 33.01 2.81
C LEU A 12 0.33 32.05 2.08
N ASN A 13 0.40 31.96 0.76
CA ASN A 13 -0.49 31.15 -0.07
C ASN A 13 0.20 29.88 -0.61
N MET A 14 1.39 29.57 -0.09
CA MET A 14 2.15 28.37 -0.44
C MET A 14 1.50 27.16 0.23
N LYS A 15 0.92 26.27 -0.58
CA LYS A 15 0.30 25.04 -0.10
C LYS A 15 1.33 24.17 0.62
N THR A 16 0.94 23.54 1.72
CA THR A 16 1.77 22.52 2.38
C THR A 16 1.29 21.10 2.05
N VAL A 17 2.13 20.10 2.33
CA VAL A 17 1.75 18.68 2.18
C VAL A 17 0.55 18.36 3.08
N GLU A 18 0.54 18.90 4.29
CA GLU A 18 -0.53 18.72 5.27
C GLU A 18 -1.86 19.28 4.77
N GLU A 19 -1.88 20.49 4.20
CA GLU A 19 -3.10 21.09 3.65
C GLU A 19 -3.65 20.30 2.46
N VAL A 20 -2.78 19.79 1.60
CA VAL A 20 -3.15 18.95 0.47
C VAL A 20 -3.79 17.64 0.94
N LEU A 21 -3.20 16.97 1.94
CA LEU A 21 -3.75 15.75 2.54
C LEU A 21 -5.03 16.00 3.34
N GLN A 22 -5.13 17.14 4.03
CA GLN A 22 -6.33 17.52 4.78
C GLN A 22 -7.54 17.65 3.85
N LYS A 23 -7.39 18.31 2.70
CA LYS A 23 -8.48 18.43 1.70
C LYS A 23 -8.96 17.09 1.18
N TYR A 24 -8.04 16.17 0.89
CA TYR A 24 -8.39 14.80 0.50
C TYR A 24 -9.19 14.10 1.61
N THR A 25 -8.70 14.20 2.85
CA THR A 25 -9.33 13.56 4.02
C THR A 25 -10.73 14.13 4.31
N LEU A 26 -10.94 15.42 4.07
CA LEU A 26 -12.25 16.08 4.17
C LEU A 26 -13.17 15.81 2.97
N GLY A 27 -12.67 15.15 1.91
CA GLY A 27 -13.41 14.91 0.66
C GLY A 27 -13.55 16.15 -0.22
N GLU A 28 -12.79 17.22 0.05
CA GLU A 28 -12.79 18.46 -0.73
C GLU A 28 -11.97 18.38 -2.02
N ALA A 29 -11.06 17.40 -2.09
CA ALA A 29 -10.24 17.10 -3.27
C ALA A 29 -10.23 15.59 -3.57
N GLY A 30 -10.21 15.23 -4.85
CA GLY A 30 -10.09 13.84 -5.30
C GLY A 30 -8.64 13.35 -5.31
N LYS A 31 -8.46 12.02 -5.38
CA LYS A 31 -7.14 11.35 -5.42
C LYS A 31 -6.16 11.98 -6.43
N ASP A 32 -6.64 12.27 -7.64
CA ASP A 32 -5.78 12.75 -8.73
C ASP A 32 -5.31 14.18 -8.46
N GLU A 33 -6.21 15.10 -8.09
CA GLU A 33 -5.86 16.47 -7.67
C GLU A 33 -4.89 16.48 -6.49
N THR A 34 -5.13 15.63 -5.49
CA THR A 34 -4.24 15.51 -4.33
C THR A 34 -2.86 15.01 -4.72
N ASN A 35 -2.77 13.99 -5.59
CA ASN A 35 -1.50 13.45 -6.06
C ASN A 35 -0.71 14.46 -6.90
N ASP A 36 -1.38 15.25 -7.72
CA ASP A 36 -0.75 16.34 -8.47
C ASP A 36 -0.19 17.40 -7.52
N GLY A 37 -0.97 17.81 -6.51
CA GLY A 37 -0.50 18.72 -5.46
C GLY A 37 0.70 18.19 -4.67
N LEU A 38 0.70 16.91 -4.29
CA LEU A 38 1.84 16.26 -3.62
C LEU A 38 3.09 16.27 -4.50
N LYS A 39 2.94 16.01 -5.80
CA LYS A 39 4.03 16.02 -6.77
C LYS A 39 4.60 17.42 -6.99
N GLU A 40 3.75 18.45 -7.10
CA GLU A 40 4.18 19.86 -7.21
C GLU A 40 5.02 20.30 -6.01
N LEU A 41 4.68 19.78 -4.83
CA LEU A 41 5.41 20.03 -3.58
C LEU A 41 6.66 19.15 -3.40
N GLY A 42 6.97 18.27 -4.36
CA GLY A 42 8.09 17.35 -4.27
C GLY A 42 7.94 16.27 -3.18
N SER A 43 6.72 16.01 -2.72
CA SER A 43 6.45 14.98 -1.72
C SER A 43 6.63 13.58 -2.30
N PRO A 44 7.23 12.64 -1.56
CA PRO A 44 7.32 11.24 -1.99
C PRO A 44 5.99 10.49 -1.83
N LEU A 45 4.98 11.09 -1.19
CA LEU A 45 3.70 10.46 -0.92
C LEU A 45 2.87 10.36 -2.20
N ARG A 46 2.19 9.22 -2.36
CA ARG A 46 1.21 9.00 -3.43
C ARG A 46 0.03 8.21 -2.89
N LEU A 47 -1.16 8.79 -3.00
CA LEU A 47 -2.40 8.15 -2.64
C LEU A 47 -2.78 7.12 -3.70
N ASN A 48 -2.96 5.89 -3.25
CA ASN A 48 -3.51 4.80 -4.05
C ASN A 48 -4.44 3.94 -3.18
N PRO A 49 -5.73 4.31 -3.07
CA PRO A 49 -6.72 3.51 -2.32
C PRO A 49 -6.83 2.08 -2.85
N ASP A 50 -6.54 1.87 -4.13
CA ASP A 50 -6.64 0.58 -4.80
C ASP A 50 -5.36 -0.28 -4.64
N ARG A 51 -4.35 0.20 -3.89
CA ARG A 51 -3.04 -0.48 -3.74
C ARG A 51 -3.19 -1.93 -3.29
N ASN A 52 -4.14 -2.19 -2.39
CA ASN A 52 -4.36 -3.52 -1.81
C ASN A 52 -5.50 -4.29 -2.50
N VAL A 53 -6.09 -3.76 -3.57
CA VAL A 53 -7.08 -4.50 -4.37
C VAL A 53 -6.37 -5.58 -5.17
N ILE A 54 -6.81 -6.83 -5.01
CA ILE A 54 -6.41 -7.93 -5.89
C ILE A 54 -7.27 -7.84 -7.16
N THR A 55 -6.62 -7.67 -8.32
CA THR A 55 -7.36 -7.56 -9.60
C THR A 55 -7.86 -8.92 -10.08
N PRO A 56 -8.82 -8.98 -11.02
CA PRO A 56 -9.25 -10.24 -11.62
C PRO A 56 -8.12 -11.04 -12.28
N GLU A 57 -7.17 -10.34 -12.90
CA GLU A 57 -5.99 -10.96 -13.53
C GLU A 57 -5.05 -11.55 -12.48
N GLU A 58 -4.74 -10.78 -11.42
CA GLU A 58 -3.94 -11.24 -10.29
C GLU A 58 -4.59 -12.47 -9.61
N LEU A 59 -5.92 -12.45 -9.46
CA LEU A 59 -6.67 -13.58 -8.93
C LEU A 59 -6.60 -14.82 -9.85
N ALA A 60 -6.73 -14.63 -11.16
CA ALA A 60 -6.65 -15.73 -12.14
C ALA A 60 -5.25 -16.37 -12.23
N GLU A 61 -4.20 -15.59 -11.97
CA GLU A 61 -2.81 -16.06 -11.89
C GLU A 61 -2.50 -16.75 -10.55
N THR A 62 -3.36 -16.59 -9.54
CA THR A 62 -3.11 -17.10 -8.19
C THR A 62 -3.47 -18.57 -8.08
N ARG A 63 -2.50 -19.37 -7.61
CA ARG A 63 -2.64 -20.83 -7.41
C ARG A 63 -1.95 -21.27 -6.14
N VAL A 64 -2.48 -22.33 -5.55
CA VAL A 64 -1.91 -23.04 -4.40
C VAL A 64 -1.93 -24.53 -4.69
N GLY A 65 -0.92 -25.26 -4.20
CA GLY A 65 -0.80 -26.71 -4.36
C GLY A 65 -1.11 -27.47 -3.06
N GLU A 66 -0.51 -28.64 -2.92
CA GLU A 66 -0.55 -29.43 -1.68
C GLU A 66 0.31 -28.80 -0.59
N THR A 67 1.45 -28.20 -0.97
CA THR A 67 2.42 -27.62 -0.03
C THR A 67 2.49 -26.08 -0.12
N PRO A 68 2.94 -25.38 0.94
CA PRO A 68 3.12 -23.92 0.91
C PRO A 68 4.08 -23.45 -0.19
N ALA A 69 5.09 -24.26 -0.54
CA ALA A 69 6.07 -23.97 -1.59
C ALA A 69 5.46 -23.90 -3.00
N GLU A 70 4.26 -24.47 -3.20
CA GLU A 70 3.56 -24.42 -4.48
C GLU A 70 2.66 -23.18 -4.61
N ALA A 71 2.47 -22.42 -3.52
CA ALA A 71 1.72 -21.17 -3.56
C ALA A 71 2.43 -20.12 -4.42
N ASN A 72 1.67 -19.54 -5.34
CA ASN A 72 2.16 -18.50 -6.22
C ASN A 72 1.02 -17.55 -6.64
N GLY A 73 1.31 -16.27 -6.83
CA GLY A 73 0.35 -15.23 -7.19
C GLY A 73 0.15 -14.23 -6.06
N TRP A 74 -1.09 -13.75 -5.87
CA TRP A 74 -1.37 -12.60 -5.02
C TRP A 74 -2.26 -12.98 -3.84
N GLY A 75 -1.85 -12.51 -2.66
CA GLY A 75 -2.55 -12.76 -1.40
C GLY A 75 -2.66 -11.50 -0.55
N ILE A 76 -3.29 -11.68 0.61
CA ILE A 76 -3.44 -10.66 1.63
C ILE A 76 -2.64 -11.05 2.86
N LEU A 77 -1.81 -10.14 3.35
CA LEU A 77 -1.03 -10.25 4.56
C LEU A 77 -1.77 -9.62 5.73
N ASP A 78 -1.86 -10.36 6.82
CA ASP A 78 -2.29 -9.88 8.13
C ASP A 78 -1.14 -10.07 9.12
N HIS A 79 -0.70 -8.97 9.72
CA HIS A 79 0.36 -8.96 10.74
C HIS A 79 -0.11 -8.31 12.06
N GLY A 80 -1.42 -8.29 12.31
CA GLY A 80 -1.99 -7.98 13.62
C GLY A 80 -2.20 -6.49 13.94
N VAL A 81 -2.03 -5.58 12.98
CA VAL A 81 -2.29 -4.14 13.16
C VAL A 81 -3.66 -3.70 12.60
N GLY A 82 -4.49 -4.66 12.18
CA GLY A 82 -5.83 -4.41 11.62
C GLY A 82 -5.85 -3.90 10.18
N SER A 83 -4.67 -3.73 9.55
CA SER A 83 -4.54 -3.46 8.12
C SER A 83 -4.18 -4.73 7.38
N LEU A 84 -4.79 -4.91 6.21
CA LEU A 84 -4.58 -6.03 5.32
C LEU A 84 -3.81 -5.56 4.08
N GLU A 85 -2.66 -6.15 3.82
CA GLU A 85 -1.72 -5.69 2.79
C GLU A 85 -1.62 -6.67 1.64
N LYS A 86 -1.73 -6.19 0.39
CA LYS A 86 -1.56 -7.08 -0.76
C LYS A 86 -0.09 -7.47 -0.89
N VAL A 87 0.16 -8.77 -1.05
CA VAL A 87 1.50 -9.35 -1.24
C VAL A 87 1.56 -10.23 -2.48
N HIS A 88 2.72 -10.24 -3.12
CA HIS A 88 3.04 -11.16 -4.20
C HIS A 88 3.87 -12.32 -3.65
N VAL A 89 3.47 -13.55 -4.01
CA VAL A 89 4.09 -14.80 -3.58
C VAL A 89 4.62 -15.55 -4.80
N VAL A 90 5.86 -16.02 -4.72
CA VAL A 90 6.50 -16.88 -5.70
C VAL A 90 7.12 -18.07 -4.99
N ASN A 91 6.72 -19.28 -5.38
CA ASN A 91 7.17 -20.55 -4.81
C ASN A 91 7.14 -20.57 -3.26
N GLY A 92 6.02 -20.13 -2.69
CA GLY A 92 5.82 -20.06 -1.25
C GLY A 92 6.64 -18.97 -0.54
N ARG A 93 7.17 -17.97 -1.25
CA ARG A 93 7.87 -16.84 -0.65
C ARG A 93 7.27 -15.50 -1.05
N THR A 94 7.12 -14.58 -0.11
CA THR A 94 6.76 -13.19 -0.42
C THR A 94 7.92 -12.49 -1.13
N VAL A 95 7.62 -11.65 -2.13
CA VAL A 95 8.67 -10.99 -2.94
C VAL A 95 9.25 -9.75 -2.27
N ASP A 96 8.39 -8.88 -1.73
CA ASP A 96 8.77 -7.56 -1.23
C ASP A 96 8.57 -7.39 0.30
N VAL A 97 8.28 -8.49 1.00
CA VAL A 97 7.94 -8.46 2.43
C VAL A 97 8.72 -9.54 3.17
N ASP A 98 9.32 -9.16 4.29
CA ASP A 98 9.91 -10.05 5.28
C ASP A 98 9.36 -9.64 6.66
N MET A 99 8.60 -10.53 7.29
CA MET A 99 7.98 -10.28 8.60
C MET A 99 8.86 -10.73 9.77
N GLY A 100 10.09 -11.16 9.52
CA GLY A 100 11.02 -11.65 10.52
C GLY A 100 10.38 -12.67 11.47
N HIS A 101 10.30 -12.30 12.74
CA HIS A 101 9.72 -13.12 13.80
C HIS A 101 8.27 -12.74 14.17
N GLU A 102 7.67 -11.76 13.49
CA GLU A 102 6.31 -11.30 13.78
C GLU A 102 5.27 -12.40 13.48
N ALA A 103 4.16 -12.37 14.22
CA ALA A 103 3.02 -13.24 13.99
C ALA A 103 2.20 -12.73 12.80
N ALA A 104 2.60 -13.14 11.60
CA ALA A 104 2.00 -12.77 10.33
C ALA A 104 1.45 -13.97 9.55
N TYR A 105 0.37 -13.73 8.82
CA TYR A 105 -0.34 -14.74 8.03
C TYR A 105 -0.63 -14.22 6.62
N VAL A 106 -0.49 -15.08 5.63
CA VAL A 106 -0.87 -14.79 4.24
C VAL A 106 -2.09 -15.62 3.86
N TYR A 107 -3.13 -14.94 3.39
CA TYR A 107 -4.33 -15.52 2.81
C TYR A 107 -4.22 -15.48 1.29
N ILE A 108 -4.17 -16.64 0.64
CA ILE A 108 -3.95 -16.77 -0.81
C ILE A 108 -4.77 -17.93 -1.37
N ALA A 109 -5.57 -17.67 -2.41
CA ALA A 109 -6.50 -18.62 -3.04
C ALA A 109 -7.34 -19.44 -2.04
N GLY A 110 -7.85 -18.78 -0.99
CA GLY A 110 -8.70 -19.40 0.03
C GLY A 110 -7.96 -20.25 1.07
N ARG A 111 -6.62 -20.30 1.03
CA ARG A 111 -5.78 -20.91 2.07
C ARG A 111 -5.14 -19.84 2.94
N LYS A 112 -4.82 -20.21 4.17
CA LYS A 112 -4.08 -19.38 5.11
C LYS A 112 -2.76 -20.09 5.44
N TYR A 113 -1.68 -19.32 5.45
CA TYR A 113 -0.34 -19.79 5.76
C TYR A 113 0.29 -18.89 6.81
N ARG A 114 1.14 -19.47 7.66
CA ARG A 114 2.00 -18.68 8.55
C ARG A 114 3.17 -18.13 7.73
N LEU A 115 3.47 -16.84 7.86
CA LEU A 115 4.63 -16.21 7.20
C LEU A 115 5.81 -16.09 8.17
N ARG A 116 6.84 -16.93 8.00
CA ARG A 116 8.08 -16.88 8.78
C ARG A 116 9.16 -16.22 7.95
N SER A 117 9.61 -15.03 8.37
CA SER A 117 10.38 -14.15 7.51
C SER A 117 9.64 -13.86 6.20
N ASP A 118 10.17 -14.35 5.07
CA ASP A 118 9.56 -14.28 3.75
C ASP A 118 8.91 -15.61 3.32
N VAL A 119 8.91 -16.65 4.16
CA VAL A 119 8.52 -18.02 3.78
C VAL A 119 7.14 -18.39 4.32
N LEU A 120 6.28 -18.88 3.42
CA LEU A 120 5.02 -19.52 3.79
C LEU A 120 5.28 -20.90 4.40
N THR A 121 4.70 -21.14 5.58
CA THR A 121 4.63 -22.45 6.21
C THR A 121 3.18 -22.81 6.50
N GLU A 122 2.94 -24.07 6.85
CA GLU A 122 1.65 -24.50 7.41
C GLU A 122 1.28 -23.64 8.63
N GLU A 123 -0.03 -23.61 8.92
CA GLU A 123 -0.54 -23.01 10.15
C GLU A 123 0.00 -23.74 11.40
N ASP A 124 0.25 -22.99 12.47
CA ASP A 124 0.61 -23.54 13.79
C ASP A 124 -0.62 -24.13 14.51
#